data_AF-A0A7S1QVP6-F1
#
_entry.id   AF-A0A7S1QVP6-F1
#
_cell.length_a   1.000
_cell.length_b   1.000
_cell.length_c   1.000
_cell.angle_alpha   90.00
_cell.angle_beta   90.00
_cell.angle_gamma   90.00
#
_symmetry.space_group_name_H-M   'P 1'
#
loop_
_entity.id
_entity.type
_entity.pdbx_description
1 polymer ?
#
loop_
_entity_poly.entity_id
_entity_poly.type
_entity_poly.pdbx_seq_one_letter_code
_entity_poly.pdbx_strand_id
1 'polypeptide(L)'
;RKKLAGAKSTIEKLQEWLRGKCGQSEAEARSCGGSCSMVEGLGSVEAAKQALEELNGLLADARGLPVGGFAISCAEAAQQRLQAEISADDQLREVATSTDPLVIGKAVARARDVGLANQRLTVQLSKRQEALKVQLPIVESLRKGIKAGVAQCQAALDVVAAAGLAKKKEEWIPELQGANLAEEAAAKVAAEEAAKRKAVEEA
;
A
#
# COMPACT_ATOMS: atom_id res chain seq x y z
N ARG A 1 -33.98 6.13 -38.16
CA ARG A 1 -34.19 4.73 -37.70
C ARG A 1 -32.87 3.98 -37.43
N LYS A 2 -31.91 3.89 -38.38
CA LYS A 2 -30.60 3.21 -38.15
C LYS A 2 -29.78 3.77 -36.96
N LYS A 3 -29.70 5.11 -36.80
CA LYS A 3 -29.00 5.74 -35.66
C LYS A 3 -29.59 5.40 -34.28
N LEU A 4 -30.91 5.21 -34.20
CA LEU A 4 -31.61 4.84 -32.96
C LEU A 4 -31.41 3.36 -32.60
N ALA A 5 -31.33 2.47 -33.59
CA ALA A 5 -31.03 1.06 -33.37
C ALA A 5 -29.59 0.85 -32.85
N GLY A 6 -28.62 1.60 -33.41
CA GLY A 6 -27.25 1.62 -32.90
C GLY A 6 -27.18 2.12 -31.45
N ALA A 7 -27.88 3.22 -31.15
CA ALA A 7 -27.93 3.77 -29.79
C ALA A 7 -28.47 2.77 -28.76
N LYS A 8 -29.55 2.06 -29.11
CA LYS A 8 -30.16 1.04 -28.25
C LYS A 8 -29.18 -0.11 -27.96
N SER A 9 -28.47 -0.59 -28.99
CA SER A 9 -27.48 -1.66 -28.82
C SER A 9 -26.31 -1.26 -27.91
N THR A 10 -25.78 -0.04 -28.04
CA THR A 10 -24.71 0.45 -27.17
C THR A 10 -25.17 0.56 -25.71
N ILE A 11 -26.38 1.07 -25.48
CA ILE A 11 -26.94 1.16 -24.12
C ILE A 11 -27.16 -0.23 -23.52
N GLU A 12 -27.66 -1.19 -24.29
CA GLU A 12 -27.84 -2.58 -23.84
C GLU A 12 -26.50 -3.22 -23.43
N LYS A 13 -25.44 -3.01 -24.21
CA LYS A 13 -24.08 -3.48 -23.88
C LYS A 13 -23.54 -2.86 -22.58
N LEU A 14 -23.75 -1.55 -22.37
CA LEU A 14 -23.36 -0.89 -21.12
C LEU A 14 -24.11 -1.47 -19.92
N GLN A 15 -25.42 -1.71 -20.05
CA GLN A 15 -26.22 -2.31 -18.99
C GLN A 15 -25.83 -3.76 -18.71
N GLU A 16 -25.49 -4.53 -19.73
CA GLU A 16 -24.97 -5.88 -19.57
C GLU A 16 -23.61 -5.88 -18.87
N TRP A 17 -22.70 -4.99 -19.27
CA TRP A 17 -21.40 -4.81 -18.63
C TRP A 17 -21.54 -4.43 -17.15
N LEU A 18 -22.39 -3.44 -16.85
CA LEU A 18 -22.64 -2.99 -15.47
C LEU A 18 -23.21 -4.12 -14.61
N ARG A 19 -24.16 -4.91 -15.13
CA ARG A 19 -24.70 -6.07 -14.40
C ARG A 19 -23.65 -7.15 -14.17
N GLY A 20 -22.83 -7.45 -15.18
CA GLY A 20 -21.83 -8.51 -15.12
C GLY A 20 -20.63 -8.19 -14.23
N LYS A 21 -20.17 -6.93 -14.22
CA LYS A 21 -18.92 -6.52 -13.56
C LYS A 21 -19.14 -5.84 -12.21
N CYS A 22 -20.24 -5.10 -12.05
CA CYS A 22 -20.53 -4.42 -10.80
C CYS A 22 -21.40 -5.27 -9.86
N GLY A 23 -22.03 -6.35 -10.35
CA GLY A 23 -22.91 -7.22 -9.56
C GLY A 23 -24.13 -6.52 -8.94
N GLN A 24 -24.37 -5.26 -9.31
CA GLN A 24 -25.31 -4.37 -8.66
C GLN A 24 -26.58 -4.21 -9.49
N SER A 25 -27.72 -4.23 -8.81
CA SER A 25 -28.97 -3.72 -9.35
C SER A 25 -28.82 -2.22 -9.67
N GLU A 26 -29.63 -1.67 -10.60
CA GLU A 26 -29.63 -0.22 -10.93
C GLU A 26 -29.79 0.69 -9.69
N ALA A 27 -30.37 0.17 -8.59
CA ALA A 27 -30.51 0.87 -7.32
C ALA A 27 -29.22 0.90 -6.48
N GLU A 28 -28.40 -0.15 -6.52
CA GLU A 28 -27.13 -0.22 -5.77
C GLU A 28 -26.00 0.54 -6.47
N ALA A 29 -26.08 0.69 -7.80
CA ALA A 29 -25.19 1.57 -8.56
C ALA A 29 -25.27 3.03 -8.08
N ARG A 30 -26.43 3.47 -7.56
CA ARG A 30 -26.58 4.78 -6.90
C ARG A 30 -26.00 4.83 -5.48
N SER A 31 -25.92 3.67 -4.82
CA SER A 31 -25.41 3.50 -3.47
C SER A 31 -23.94 3.05 -3.46
N CYS A 32 -23.13 3.55 -4.39
CA CYS A 32 -21.68 3.44 -4.36
C CYS A 32 -21.01 4.15 -3.16
N GLY A 33 -21.77 4.45 -2.08
CA GLY A 33 -21.25 4.61 -0.72
C GLY A 33 -21.02 3.29 0.01
N GLY A 34 -21.29 2.14 -0.64
CA GLY A 34 -21.08 0.80 -0.09
C GLY A 34 -19.61 0.38 -0.16
N SER A 35 -19.07 0.03 1.00
CA SER A 35 -17.71 -0.37 1.39
C SER A 35 -16.95 -1.41 0.54
N CYS A 36 -17.47 -1.88 -0.59
CA CYS A 36 -16.87 -2.96 -1.38
C CYS A 36 -16.15 -2.42 -2.61
N SER A 37 -14.85 -2.68 -2.74
CA SER A 37 -14.04 -2.29 -3.91
C SER A 37 -14.49 -3.02 -5.18
N MET A 38 -14.44 -2.33 -6.33
CA MET A 38 -14.66 -2.96 -7.64
C MET A 38 -13.51 -3.89 -8.03
N VAL A 39 -12.27 -3.51 -7.71
CA VAL A 39 -11.09 -4.36 -7.88
C VAL A 39 -11.25 -5.69 -7.14
N GLU A 40 -11.76 -5.67 -5.90
CA GLU A 40 -12.04 -6.90 -5.14
C GLU A 40 -13.10 -7.76 -5.83
N GLY A 41 -14.19 -7.15 -6.33
CA GLY A 41 -15.23 -7.87 -7.08
C GLY A 41 -14.73 -8.48 -8.40
N LEU A 42 -13.73 -7.85 -9.03
CA LEU A 42 -13.09 -8.34 -10.27
C LEU A 42 -11.96 -9.34 -10.00
N GLY A 43 -11.57 -9.53 -8.75
CA GLY A 43 -10.58 -10.50 -8.30
C GLY A 43 -9.11 -10.05 -8.41
N SER A 44 -8.79 -9.09 -9.29
CA SER A 44 -7.44 -8.52 -9.38
C SER A 44 -7.42 -7.12 -9.98
N VAL A 45 -6.31 -6.40 -9.78
CA VAL A 45 -6.08 -5.07 -10.35
C VAL A 45 -5.90 -5.16 -11.87
N GLU A 46 -5.29 -6.23 -12.34
CA GLU A 46 -5.12 -6.51 -13.77
C GLU A 46 -6.48 -6.74 -14.45
N ALA A 47 -7.38 -7.48 -13.80
CA ALA A 47 -8.76 -7.63 -14.27
C ALA A 47 -9.53 -6.30 -14.22
N ALA A 48 -9.27 -5.46 -13.22
CA ALA A 48 -9.82 -4.10 -13.15
C ALA A 48 -9.34 -3.20 -14.29
N LYS A 49 -8.04 -3.27 -14.65
CA LYS A 49 -7.47 -2.53 -15.79
C LYS A 49 -8.12 -2.97 -17.11
N GLN A 50 -8.25 -4.28 -17.33
CA GLN A 50 -8.95 -4.82 -18.51
C GLN A 50 -10.41 -4.40 -18.56
N ALA A 51 -11.12 -4.50 -17.43
CA ALA A 51 -12.52 -4.08 -17.34
C ALA A 51 -12.68 -2.57 -17.63
N LEU A 52 -11.75 -1.73 -17.15
CA LEU A 52 -11.73 -0.31 -17.45
C LEU A 52 -11.51 -0.03 -18.94
N GLU A 53 -10.62 -0.77 -19.61
CA GLU A 53 -10.41 -0.66 -21.07
C GLU A 53 -11.67 -1.02 -21.86
N GLU A 54 -12.34 -2.13 -21.51
CA GLU A 54 -13.62 -2.53 -22.11
C GLU A 54 -14.68 -1.42 -21.95
N LEU A 55 -14.81 -0.90 -20.73
CA LEU A 55 -15.77 0.16 -20.40
C LEU A 55 -15.48 1.46 -21.16
N ASN A 56 -14.20 1.83 -21.31
CA ASN A 56 -13.77 2.99 -22.08
C ASN A 56 -14.22 2.88 -23.54
N GLY A 57 -14.09 1.68 -24.14
CA GLY A 57 -14.58 1.43 -25.50
C GLY A 57 -16.08 1.64 -25.62
N LEU A 58 -16.86 1.08 -24.69
CA LEU A 58 -18.33 1.23 -24.68
C LEU A 58 -18.78 2.68 -24.45
N LEU A 59 -18.09 3.42 -23.57
CA LEU A 59 -18.37 4.83 -23.30
C LEU A 59 -18.01 5.74 -24.48
N ALA A 60 -16.92 5.43 -25.20
CA ALA A 60 -16.55 6.17 -26.41
C ALA A 60 -17.65 6.07 -27.48
N ASP A 61 -18.18 4.86 -27.69
CA ASP A 61 -19.32 4.64 -28.59
C ASP A 61 -20.59 5.36 -28.11
N ALA A 62 -20.83 5.39 -26.79
CA ALA A 62 -22.02 5.98 -26.20
C ALA A 62 -22.04 7.51 -26.25
N ARG A 63 -20.88 8.18 -26.09
CA ARG A 63 -20.76 9.65 -26.12
C ARG A 63 -21.12 10.26 -27.48
N GLY A 64 -21.02 9.49 -28.57
CA GLY A 64 -21.43 9.91 -29.91
C GLY A 64 -22.95 9.89 -30.15
N LEU A 65 -23.74 9.42 -29.17
CA LEU A 65 -25.18 9.25 -29.31
C LEU A 65 -25.93 10.50 -28.83
N PRO A 66 -27.04 10.89 -29.49
CA PRO A 66 -27.84 12.06 -29.10
C PRO A 66 -28.73 11.81 -27.86
N VAL A 67 -28.45 10.76 -27.11
CA VAL A 67 -29.26 10.32 -25.96
C VAL A 67 -28.37 10.25 -24.73
N GLY A 68 -28.58 11.19 -23.81
CA GLY A 68 -28.16 11.02 -22.43
C GLY A 68 -29.03 9.97 -21.77
N GLY A 69 -28.42 9.04 -21.04
CA GLY A 69 -29.13 7.92 -20.44
C GLY A 69 -28.57 7.56 -19.08
N PHE A 70 -29.44 7.05 -18.21
CA PHE A 70 -29.06 6.58 -16.88
C PHE A 70 -27.88 5.60 -16.92
N ALA A 71 -27.90 4.64 -17.86
CA ALA A 71 -26.82 3.67 -18.06
C ALA A 71 -25.46 4.31 -18.36
N ILE A 72 -25.44 5.43 -19.11
CA ILE A 72 -24.20 6.16 -19.43
C ILE A 72 -23.66 6.80 -18.15
N SER A 73 -24.51 7.47 -17.36
CA SER A 73 -24.10 8.09 -16.09
C SER A 73 -23.58 7.06 -15.09
N CYS A 74 -24.21 5.89 -14.97
CA CYS A 74 -23.72 4.79 -14.13
C CYS A 74 -22.37 4.24 -14.62
N ALA A 75 -22.22 4.08 -15.94
CA ALA A 75 -20.97 3.65 -16.55
C ALA A 75 -19.83 4.65 -16.32
N GLU A 76 -20.09 5.96 -16.43
CA GLU A 76 -19.09 7.00 -16.12
C GLU A 76 -18.71 7.00 -14.63
N ALA A 77 -19.66 6.80 -13.72
CA ALA A 77 -19.36 6.66 -12.30
C ALA A 77 -18.49 5.42 -12.01
N ALA A 78 -18.82 4.27 -12.63
CA ALA A 78 -18.02 3.05 -12.53
C ALA A 78 -16.61 3.24 -13.10
N GLN A 79 -16.48 3.93 -14.24
CA GLN A 79 -15.19 4.28 -14.86
C GLN A 79 -14.34 5.11 -13.89
N GLN A 80 -14.89 6.18 -13.34
CA GLN A 80 -14.19 7.05 -12.38
C GLN A 80 -13.74 6.26 -11.14
N ARG A 81 -14.59 5.39 -10.63
CA ARG A 81 -14.28 4.55 -9.47
C ARG A 81 -13.16 3.57 -9.76
N LEU A 82 -13.24 2.80 -10.84
CA LEU A 82 -12.18 1.87 -11.25
C LEU A 82 -10.85 2.60 -11.43
N GLN A 83 -10.87 3.77 -12.05
CA GLN A 83 -9.66 4.56 -12.26
C GLN A 83 -9.06 5.06 -10.93
N ALA A 84 -9.89 5.45 -9.97
CA ALA A 84 -9.44 5.85 -8.63
C ALA A 84 -8.84 4.67 -7.86
N GLU A 85 -9.49 3.50 -7.89
CA GLU A 85 -8.99 2.27 -7.25
C GLU A 85 -7.66 1.81 -7.87
N ILE A 86 -7.57 1.77 -9.21
CA ILE A 86 -6.33 1.43 -9.92
C ILE A 86 -5.21 2.41 -9.59
N SER A 87 -5.50 3.72 -9.61
CA SER A 87 -4.50 4.73 -9.27
C SER A 87 -4.01 4.61 -7.83
N ALA A 88 -4.89 4.26 -6.89
CA ALA A 88 -4.49 4.03 -5.51
C ALA A 88 -3.61 2.77 -5.36
N ASP A 89 -3.91 1.68 -6.08
CA ASP A 89 -3.04 0.49 -6.11
C ASP A 89 -1.66 0.79 -6.69
N ASP A 90 -1.60 1.53 -7.81
CA ASP A 90 -0.33 1.92 -8.42
C ASP A 90 0.51 2.77 -7.43
N GLN A 91 -0.12 3.67 -6.66
CA GLN A 91 0.55 4.43 -5.60
C GLN A 91 1.04 3.55 -4.46
N LEU A 92 0.28 2.53 -4.04
CA LEU A 92 0.76 1.55 -3.05
C LEU A 92 2.01 0.82 -3.55
N ARG A 93 2.03 0.42 -4.83
CA ARG A 93 3.18 -0.27 -5.43
C ARG A 93 4.41 0.61 -5.50
N GLU A 94 4.26 1.89 -5.84
CA GLU A 94 5.35 2.87 -5.90
C GLU A 94 6.05 3.03 -4.53
N VAL A 95 5.28 3.00 -3.44
CA VAL A 95 5.81 3.22 -2.09
C VAL A 95 6.22 1.93 -1.38
N ALA A 96 6.16 0.77 -2.05
CA ALA A 96 6.33 -0.55 -1.43
C ALA A 96 7.67 -0.72 -0.70
N THR A 97 8.74 -0.13 -1.25
CA THR A 97 10.11 -0.16 -0.69
C THR A 97 10.51 1.16 -0.03
N SER A 98 9.58 2.11 0.11
CA SER A 98 9.87 3.39 0.76
C SER A 98 10.28 3.19 2.22
N THR A 99 11.15 4.07 2.70
CA THR A 99 11.53 4.18 4.12
C THR A 99 10.86 5.37 4.80
N ASP A 100 10.02 6.12 4.09
CA ASP A 100 9.29 7.26 4.64
C ASP A 100 7.88 6.82 5.09
N PRO A 101 7.62 6.73 6.41
CA PRO A 101 6.33 6.30 6.94
C PRO A 101 5.18 7.29 6.63
N LEU A 102 5.46 8.55 6.34
CA LEU A 102 4.44 9.53 5.97
C LEU A 102 3.97 9.29 4.53
N VAL A 103 4.90 9.01 3.62
CA VAL A 103 4.57 8.70 2.22
C VAL A 103 3.76 7.40 2.15
N ILE A 104 4.18 6.35 2.87
CA ILE A 104 3.41 5.10 2.96
C ILE A 104 2.03 5.35 3.58
N GLY A 105 1.97 6.12 4.67
CA GLY A 105 0.71 6.44 5.35
C GLY A 105 -0.30 7.16 4.45
N LYS A 106 0.16 8.10 3.62
CA LYS A 106 -0.69 8.80 2.64
C LYS A 106 -1.26 7.84 1.58
N ALA A 107 -0.42 6.95 1.04
CA ALA A 107 -0.87 5.97 0.04
C ALA A 107 -1.88 4.99 0.64
N VAL A 108 -1.62 4.48 1.85
CA VAL A 108 -2.54 3.59 2.59
C VAL A 108 -3.87 4.28 2.90
N ALA A 109 -3.85 5.54 3.35
CA ALA A 109 -5.07 6.30 3.60
C ALA A 109 -5.91 6.44 2.32
N ARG A 110 -5.29 6.84 1.21
CA ARG A 110 -5.98 6.96 -0.07
C ARG A 110 -6.58 5.65 -0.55
N ALA A 111 -5.85 4.54 -0.41
CA ALA A 111 -6.35 3.21 -0.75
C ALA A 111 -7.59 2.85 0.07
N ARG A 112 -7.62 3.18 1.37
CA ARG A 112 -8.80 2.99 2.23
C ARG A 112 -9.98 3.84 1.80
N ASP A 113 -9.74 5.10 1.43
CA ASP A 113 -10.79 6.02 0.98
C ASP A 113 -11.52 5.53 -0.28
N VAL A 114 -10.84 4.75 -1.13
CA VAL A 114 -11.43 4.13 -2.34
C VAL A 114 -11.87 2.67 -2.13
N GLY A 115 -11.87 2.18 -0.89
CA GLY A 115 -12.38 0.85 -0.55
C GLY A 115 -11.37 -0.31 -0.65
N LEU A 116 -10.07 -0.04 -0.86
CA LEU A 116 -9.01 -1.05 -0.93
C LEU A 116 -8.38 -1.35 0.45
N ALA A 117 -9.14 -1.18 1.53
CA ALA A 117 -8.64 -1.31 2.90
C ALA A 117 -8.11 -2.71 3.24
N ASN A 118 -8.76 -3.75 2.69
CA ASN A 118 -8.47 -5.15 2.97
C ASN A 118 -7.52 -5.79 1.95
N GLN A 119 -7.11 -5.04 0.93
CA GLN A 119 -6.18 -5.52 -0.07
C GLN A 119 -4.84 -5.88 0.61
N ARG A 120 -4.26 -7.02 0.21
CA ARG A 120 -3.01 -7.56 0.78
C ARG A 120 -1.91 -6.51 0.88
N LEU A 121 -1.70 -5.72 -0.17
CA LEU A 121 -0.65 -4.71 -0.23
C LEU A 121 -0.92 -3.56 0.76
N THR A 122 -2.16 -3.07 0.85
CA THR A 122 -2.59 -2.07 1.85
C THR A 122 -2.29 -2.53 3.27
N VAL A 123 -2.61 -3.78 3.61
CA VAL A 123 -2.36 -4.35 4.94
C VAL A 123 -0.85 -4.50 5.21
N GLN A 124 -0.09 -4.98 4.23
CA GLN A 124 1.36 -5.12 4.34
C GLN A 124 2.03 -3.76 4.56
N LEU A 125 1.64 -2.74 3.80
CA LEU A 125 2.18 -1.39 3.93
C LEU A 125 1.75 -0.70 5.22
N SER A 126 0.54 -0.95 5.71
CA SER A 126 0.11 -0.49 7.03
C SER A 126 1.04 -1.04 8.14
N LYS A 127 1.38 -2.34 8.08
CA LYS A 127 2.32 -2.96 9.04
C LYS A 127 3.72 -2.39 8.89
N ARG A 128 4.19 -2.24 7.65
CA ARG A 128 5.51 -1.63 7.36
C ARG A 128 5.61 -0.20 7.89
N GLN A 129 4.56 0.60 7.74
CA GLN A 129 4.49 1.96 8.27
C GLN A 129 4.69 1.99 9.79
N GLU A 130 3.99 1.13 10.53
CA GLU A 130 4.15 1.05 11.99
C GLU A 130 5.54 0.56 12.38
N ALA A 131 6.09 -0.42 11.65
CA ALA A 131 7.46 -0.88 11.88
C ALA A 131 8.50 0.24 11.63
N LEU A 132 8.35 1.06 10.57
CA LEU A 132 9.24 2.20 10.30
C LEU A 132 9.22 3.22 11.44
N LYS A 133 8.04 3.53 12.00
CA LYS A 133 7.92 4.48 13.13
C LYS A 133 8.74 4.04 14.35
N VAL A 134 8.84 2.73 14.58
CA VAL A 134 9.65 2.15 15.67
C VAL A 134 11.12 2.06 15.29
N GLN A 135 11.43 1.55 14.10
CA GLN A 135 12.81 1.20 13.71
C GLN A 135 13.66 2.41 13.34
N LEU A 136 13.08 3.49 12.77
CA LEU A 136 13.85 4.68 12.37
C LEU A 136 14.58 5.34 13.56
N PRO A 137 13.91 5.67 14.69
CA PRO A 137 14.61 6.21 15.86
C PRO A 137 15.70 5.28 16.42
N ILE A 138 15.49 3.97 16.35
CA ILE A 138 16.46 2.97 16.82
C ILE A 138 17.70 2.98 15.92
N VAL A 139 17.52 2.99 14.61
CA VAL A 139 18.61 3.06 13.62
C VAL A 139 19.42 4.34 13.79
N GLU A 140 18.75 5.47 14.03
CA GLU A 140 19.45 6.72 14.35
C GLU A 140 20.24 6.63 15.65
N SER A 141 19.68 6.00 16.68
CA SER A 141 20.34 5.79 17.98
C SER A 141 21.56 4.88 17.85
N LEU A 142 21.47 3.80 17.07
CA LEU A 142 22.60 2.91 16.75
C LEU A 142 23.71 3.67 16.01
N ARG A 143 23.36 4.43 14.96
CA ARG A 143 24.34 5.24 14.21
C ARG A 143 25.03 6.27 15.09
N LYS A 144 24.30 6.92 15.99
CA LYS A 144 24.87 7.86 16.96
C LYS A 144 25.76 7.14 17.98
N GLY A 145 25.30 6.02 18.52
CA GLY A 145 26.04 5.22 19.49
C GLY A 145 27.37 4.72 18.94
N ILE A 146 27.36 4.16 17.73
CA ILE A 146 28.58 3.69 17.04
C ILE A 146 29.63 4.79 16.91
N LYS A 147 29.22 6.05 16.73
CA LYS A 147 30.13 7.20 16.65
C LYS A 147 30.53 7.76 18.01
N ALA A 148 29.63 7.74 18.99
CA ALA A 148 29.81 8.37 20.29
C ALA A 148 30.61 7.50 21.27
N GLY A 149 30.48 6.17 21.19
CA GLY A 149 31.20 5.24 22.05
C GLY A 149 30.33 4.12 22.64
N VAL A 150 30.95 3.29 23.46
CA VAL A 150 30.39 2.03 23.95
C VAL A 150 29.17 2.22 24.84
N ALA A 151 29.16 3.23 25.71
CA ALA A 151 28.02 3.50 26.60
C ALA A 151 26.74 3.81 25.78
N GLN A 152 26.87 4.59 24.71
CA GLN A 152 25.76 4.92 23.82
C GLN A 152 25.39 3.74 22.91
N CYS A 153 26.34 2.89 22.53
CA CYS A 153 26.03 1.61 21.86
C CYS A 153 25.18 0.71 22.76
N GLN A 154 25.55 0.57 24.04
CA GLN A 154 24.79 -0.25 24.98
C GLN A 154 23.36 0.28 25.16
N ALA A 155 23.21 1.59 25.39
CA ALA A 155 21.89 2.21 25.50
C ALA A 155 21.03 1.99 24.24
N ALA A 156 21.62 2.07 23.04
CA ALA A 156 20.90 1.78 21.80
C ALA A 156 20.51 0.30 21.68
N LEU A 157 21.38 -0.63 22.09
CA LEU A 157 21.10 -2.07 22.10
C LEU A 157 20.01 -2.45 23.11
N ASP A 158 19.93 -1.76 24.24
CA ASP A 158 18.86 -1.97 25.22
C ASP A 158 17.50 -1.58 24.61
N VAL A 159 17.43 -0.51 23.82
CA VAL A 159 16.23 -0.13 23.05
C VAL A 159 15.91 -1.17 21.97
N VAL A 160 16.91 -1.70 21.26
CA VAL A 160 16.73 -2.79 20.28
C VAL A 160 16.13 -4.02 20.96
N ALA A 161 16.60 -4.39 22.15
CA ALA A 161 16.10 -5.51 22.91
C ALA A 161 14.66 -5.28 23.40
N ALA A 162 14.35 -4.07 23.91
CA ALA A 162 13.01 -3.69 24.34
C ALA A 162 11.99 -3.71 23.19
N ALA A 163 12.43 -3.39 21.97
CA ALA A 163 11.62 -3.47 20.76
C ALA A 163 11.47 -4.92 20.21
N GLY A 164 12.11 -5.92 20.83
CA GLY A 164 12.05 -7.32 20.39
C GLY A 164 12.85 -7.62 19.12
N LEU A 165 13.72 -6.70 18.69
CA LEU A 165 14.45 -6.76 17.42
C LEU A 165 15.84 -7.42 17.53
N ALA A 166 16.31 -7.70 18.75
CA ALA A 166 17.66 -8.21 18.99
C ALA A 166 17.92 -9.62 18.43
N LYS A 167 16.88 -10.46 18.32
CA LYS A 167 17.01 -11.89 17.96
C LYS A 167 16.42 -12.26 16.60
N LYS A 168 15.78 -11.32 15.92
CA LYS A 168 14.98 -11.57 14.71
C LYS A 168 15.40 -10.62 13.60
N LYS A 169 16.36 -11.06 12.78
CA LYS A 169 16.86 -10.24 11.66
C LYS A 169 15.78 -9.98 10.62
N GLU A 170 14.83 -10.91 10.50
CA GLU A 170 13.75 -10.91 9.52
C GLU A 170 12.66 -9.86 9.84
N GLU A 171 12.58 -9.41 11.09
CA GLU A 171 11.65 -8.35 11.52
C GLU A 171 12.18 -6.95 11.21
N TRP A 172 13.47 -6.83 10.86
CA TRP A 172 14.04 -5.56 10.42
C TRP A 172 13.62 -5.25 9.00
N ILE A 173 13.33 -3.97 8.77
CA ILE A 173 13.16 -3.45 7.43
C ILE A 173 14.53 -3.45 6.73
N PRO A 174 14.70 -4.23 5.65
CA PRO A 174 16.01 -4.44 5.04
C PRO A 174 16.69 -3.15 4.61
N GLU A 175 15.91 -2.20 4.08
CA GLU A 175 16.41 -0.92 3.58
C GLU A 175 17.00 -0.03 4.68
N LEU A 176 16.66 -0.26 5.96
CA LEU A 176 17.20 0.50 7.08
C LEU A 176 18.58 0.00 7.54
N GLN A 177 19.00 -1.21 7.14
CA GLN A 177 20.22 -1.88 7.59
C GLN A 177 20.36 -1.97 9.13
N GLY A 178 19.24 -1.92 9.85
CA GLY A 178 19.25 -1.85 11.31
C GLY A 178 19.83 -3.08 12.00
N ALA A 179 19.62 -4.28 11.44
CA ALA A 179 20.23 -5.51 11.93
C ALA A 179 21.77 -5.42 11.90
N ASN A 180 22.35 -4.96 10.79
CA ASN A 180 23.80 -4.83 10.64
C ASN A 180 24.38 -3.78 11.61
N LEU A 181 23.67 -2.67 11.81
CA LEU A 181 24.06 -1.65 12.78
C LEU A 181 24.01 -2.16 14.22
N ALA A 182 23.00 -2.97 14.55
CA ALA A 182 22.92 -3.61 15.87
C ALA A 182 24.08 -4.58 16.10
N GLU A 183 24.46 -5.36 15.09
CA GLU A 183 25.63 -6.25 15.15
C GLU A 183 26.94 -5.47 15.33
N GLU A 184 27.12 -4.37 14.59
CA GLU A 184 28.30 -3.51 14.73
C GLU A 184 28.37 -2.89 16.14
N ALA A 185 27.24 -2.37 16.65
CA ALA A 185 27.17 -1.83 18.00
C ALA A 185 27.50 -2.89 19.05
N ALA A 186 26.94 -4.10 18.92
CA ALA A 186 27.19 -5.21 19.85
C ALA A 186 28.66 -5.65 19.82
N ALA A 187 29.29 -5.71 18.64
CA ALA A 187 30.70 -6.03 18.51
C ALA A 187 31.59 -4.99 19.21
N LYS A 188 31.26 -3.69 19.11
CA LYS A 188 31.98 -2.63 19.83
C LYS A 188 31.88 -2.77 21.34
N VAL A 189 30.68 -3.06 21.86
CA VAL A 189 30.50 -3.31 23.30
C VAL A 189 31.33 -4.51 23.75
N ALA A 190 31.22 -5.63 23.05
CA ALA A 190 31.92 -6.86 23.40
C ALA A 190 33.45 -6.70 23.39
N ALA A 191 34.01 -5.94 22.43
CA ALA A 191 35.44 -5.68 22.35
C ALA A 191 35.96 -4.89 23.57
N GLU A 192 35.21 -3.87 24.01
CA GLU A 192 35.55 -3.06 25.17
C GLU A 192 35.45 -3.85 26.48
N GLU A 193 34.42 -4.69 26.62
CA GLU A 193 34.30 -5.57 27.78
C GLU A 193 35.44 -6.58 27.85
N ALA A 194 35.83 -7.16 26.70
CA ALA A 194 36.98 -8.07 26.62
C ALA A 194 38.30 -7.36 26.97
N ALA A 195 38.49 -6.12 26.51
CA ALA A 195 39.67 -5.31 26.86
C ALA A 195 39.73 -5.02 28.36
N LYS A 196 38.60 -4.66 28.99
CA LYS A 196 38.51 -4.42 30.44
C LYS A 196 38.81 -5.68 31.25
N ARG A 197 38.32 -6.85 30.83
CA ARG A 197 38.60 -8.12 31.54
C ARG A 197 40.09 -8.45 31.53
N LYS A 198 40.76 -8.31 30.38
CA LYS A 198 42.21 -8.53 30.28
C LYS A 198 43.00 -7.56 31.16
N ALA A 199 42.61 -6.30 31.20
CA ALA A 199 43.27 -5.29 32.05
C ALA A 199 43.12 -5.57 33.56
N VAL A 200 42.05 -6.26 33.98
CA VAL A 200 41.85 -6.69 35.38
C VAL A 200 42.63 -7.96 35.70
N GLU A 201 42.82 -8.87 34.74
CA GLU A 201 43.60 -10.10 34.92
C GLU A 201 45.13 -9.85 34.94
N GLU A 202 45.59 -8.78 34.30
CA GLU A 202 47.01 -8.37 34.24
C GLU A 202 47.42 -7.40 35.37
N ALA A 203 46.48 -6.95 36.20
CA ALA A 203 46.69 -6.01 37.31
C ALA A 203 46.74 -6.72 38.68
#